data_AF-A0A937ZKH5-F1
#
_entry.id   AF-A0A937ZKH5-F1
#
_cell.length_a   1.000
_cell.length_b   1.000
_cell.length_c   1.000
_cell.angle_alpha   90.00
_cell.angle_beta   90.00
_cell.angle_gamma   90.00
#
_symmetry.space_group_name_H-M   'P 1'
#
loop_
_entity.id
_entity.type
_entity.pdbx_description
1 polymer ?
#
loop_
_entity_poly.entity_id
_entity_poly.type
_entity_poly.pdbx_seq_one_letter_code
_entity_poly.pdbx_strand_id
1 'polypeptide(L)' 'MIHSVFATRGMVTAPHHLAAEAGRDVLRDGGNAIEAMVAAAAAIAVVYP' A
#
# COMPACT_ATOMS: atom_id res chain seq x y z
N MET A 1 -13.12 -17.19 12.54
CA MET A 1 -11.68 -17.52 12.40
C MET A 1 -11.02 -16.33 11.74
N ILE A 2 -9.98 -15.75 12.34
CA ILE A 2 -9.24 -14.63 11.73
C ILE A 2 -8.22 -15.23 10.76
N HIS A 3 -8.26 -14.86 9.48
CA HIS A 3 -7.26 -15.29 8.49
C HIS A 3 -6.23 -14.17 8.28
N SER A 4 -4.96 -14.45 8.54
CA SER A 4 -3.86 -13.53 8.27
C SER A 4 -3.53 -13.50 6.78
N VAL A 5 -3.26 -12.31 6.25
CA VAL A 5 -2.72 -12.13 4.90
C VAL A 5 -1.20 -12.31 4.95
N PHE A 6 -0.62 -12.99 3.95
CA PHE A 6 0.82 -13.20 3.84
C PHE A 6 1.33 -12.70 2.49
N ALA A 7 2.56 -12.17 2.47
CA ALA A 7 3.27 -11.77 1.25
C ALA A 7 4.77 -12.07 1.38
N THR A 8 5.42 -12.45 0.29
CA THR A 8 6.84 -12.90 0.29
C THR A 8 7.84 -11.81 -0.05
N ARG A 9 7.40 -10.66 -0.59
CA ARG A 9 8.28 -9.57 -1.05
C ARG A 9 8.04 -8.25 -0.32
N GLY A 10 6.77 -7.93 -0.08
CA GLY A 10 6.36 -6.69 0.57
C GLY A 10 4.84 -6.66 0.70
N MET A 11 4.34 -5.86 1.64
CA MET A 11 2.91 -5.67 1.88
C MET A 11 2.64 -4.21 2.22
N VAL A 12 1.53 -3.70 1.71
CA VAL A 12 0.98 -2.39 2.08
C VAL A 12 -0.43 -2.61 2.60
N THR A 13 -0.76 -1.95 3.70
CA THR A 13 -2.11 -1.91 4.27
C THR A 13 -2.55 -0.46 4.39
N ALA A 14 -3.81 -0.19 4.06
CA ALA A 14 -4.41 1.13 4.18
C ALA A 14 -5.94 0.98 4.39
N PRO A 15 -6.61 1.99 4.99
CA PRO A 15 -8.07 1.99 5.18
C PRO A 15 -8.87 1.93 3.87
N HIS A 16 -8.27 2.33 2.75
CA HIS A 16 -8.89 2.30 1.43
C HIS A 16 -8.07 1.46 0.45
N HIS A 17 -8.73 0.58 -0.32
CA HIS A 17 -8.05 -0.34 -1.24
C HIS A 17 -7.15 0.38 -2.25
N LEU A 18 -7.62 1.44 -2.93
CA LEU A 18 -6.80 2.21 -3.88
C LEU A 18 -5.52 2.80 -3.25
N ALA A 19 -5.53 3.16 -1.97
CA ALA A 19 -4.32 3.63 -1.29
C ALA A 19 -3.33 2.48 -1.01
N ALA A 20 -3.84 1.31 -0.62
CA ALA A 20 -3.02 0.11 -0.48
C ALA A 20 -2.41 -0.34 -1.82
N GLU A 21 -3.19 -0.22 -2.90
CA GLU A 21 -2.73 -0.53 -4.27
C GLU A 21 -1.66 0.44 -4.74
N ALA A 22 -1.82 1.75 -4.53
CA ALA A 22 -0.81 2.74 -4.90
C ALA A 22 0.56 2.45 -4.25
N GLY A 23 0.59 2.13 -2.95
CA GLY A 23 1.83 1.75 -2.29
C GLY A 23 2.38 0.39 -2.76
N ARG A 24 1.49 -0.59 -2.98
CA ARG A 24 1.87 -1.92 -3.51
C ARG A 24 2.53 -1.80 -4.88
N ASP A 25 2.01 -0.95 -5.75
CA ASP A 25 2.49 -0.80 -7.12
C ASP A 25 3.89 -0.16 -7.13
N VAL A 26 4.17 0.81 -6.25
CA VAL A 26 5.55 1.31 -6.04
C VAL A 26 6.52 0.22 -5.56
N LEU A 27 6.12 -0.62 -4.60
CA LEU A 27 6.95 -1.77 -4.19
C LEU A 27 7.17 -2.76 -5.34
N ARG A 28 6.14 -2.96 -6.18
CA ARG A 28 6.20 -3.85 -7.35
C ARG A 28 7.15 -3.32 -8.41
N ASP A 29 7.21 -2.01 -8.58
CA ASP A 29 8.09 -1.31 -9.52
C ASP A 29 9.55 -1.20 -9.03
N GLY A 30 9.85 -1.77 -7.85
CA GLY A 30 11.19 -1.81 -7.27
C GLY A 30 11.52 -0.64 -6.35
N GLY A 31 10.54 0.21 -6.05
CA GLY A 31 10.66 1.26 -5.04
C GLY A 31 10.79 0.71 -3.62
N ASN A 32 11.30 1.53 -2.71
CA ASN A 32 11.48 1.18 -1.32
C ASN A 32 10.22 1.47 -0.47
N ALA A 33 10.28 1.10 0.82
CA ALA A 33 9.15 1.26 1.75
C ALA A 33 8.72 2.72 1.97
N ILE A 34 9.65 3.68 1.89
CA ILE A 34 9.36 5.11 2.04
C ILE A 34 8.62 5.62 0.80
N GLU A 35 9.09 5.27 -0.40
CA GLU A 35 8.43 5.65 -1.65
C GLU A 35 7.00 5.07 -1.71
N ALA A 36 6.84 3.80 -1.33
CA ALA A 36 5.53 3.16 -1.24
C ALA A 36 4.59 3.83 -0.23
N MET A 37 5.12 4.26 0.92
CA MET A 37 4.37 4.98 1.95
C MET A 37 3.96 6.38 1.47
N VAL A 38 4.83 7.09 0.74
CA VAL A 38 4.49 8.39 0.13
C VAL A 38 3.36 8.23 -0.91
N ALA A 39 3.41 7.21 -1.76
CA ALA A 39 2.35 6.93 -2.73
C ALA A 39 1.01 6.58 -2.06
N ALA A 40 1.03 5.73 -1.03
CA ALA A 40 -0.16 5.40 -0.25
C ALA A 40 -0.75 6.64 0.47
N ALA A 41 0.11 7.49 1.05
CA ALA A 41 -0.30 8.73 1.72
C ALA A 41 -0.87 9.78 0.77
N ALA A 42 -0.30 9.92 -0.44
CA ALA A 42 -0.85 10.79 -1.47
C ALA A 42 -2.22 10.30 -1.95
N ALA A 43 -2.37 8.98 -2.17
CA ALA A 43 -3.61 8.38 -2.62
C ALA A 43 -4.71 8.49 -1.54
N ILE A 44 -4.41 8.15 -0.29
CA ILE A 44 -5.42 8.13 0.80
C ILE A 44 -6.05 9.51 1.01
N ALA A 45 -5.29 10.60 0.85
CA ALA A 45 -5.81 11.97 0.96
C ALA A 45 -6.89 12.31 -0.09
N VAL A 46 -6.98 11.55 -1.18
CA VAL A 46 -7.97 11.75 -2.25
C VAL A 46 -9.11 10.73 -2.13
N VAL A 47 -8.78 9.46 -1.91
CA VAL A 47 -9.76 8.37 -1.94
C VAL A 47 -10.45 8.13 -0.60
N TYR A 48 -9.97 8.77 0.47
CA TYR A 48 -10.48 8.63 1.83
C TYR A 48 -10.33 9.96 2.62
N PRO A 49 -11.14 10.98 2.30
CA PRO A 49 -11.10 12.30 2.95
C PRO A 49 -11.58 12.29 4.40
#